data_AF-A0A818KJF2-F1
#
_entry.id   AF-A0A818KJF2-F1
#
_cell.length_a   1.000
_cell.length_b   1.000
_cell.length_c   1.000
_cell.angle_alpha   90.00
_cell.angle_beta   90.00
_cell.angle_gamma   90.00
#
_symmetry.space_group_name_H-M   'P 1'
#
loop_
_entity.id
_entity.type
_entity.pdbx_description
1 polymer ?
#
loop_
_entity_poly.entity_id
_entity_poly.type
_entity_poly.pdbx_seq_one_letter_code
_entity_poly.pdbx_strand_id
1 'polypeptide(L)'
;MMNLLTRQSYLFQFENANSSVNLSYYGVVCDIAPGDYIIIHHNVDYMPDRVYTLSVFTVTAMSTTPLSASSNNGDWHYDNTTHIFSYIVKNPSSNTASMDVSANLNVIKCRYPNCQPPIQPGLALPVTARPANALYWSNDSHWSFASAGGVKPGDNTDIYIPYGVWLVVDYSLPCILSLRIDGVLEFEQGMNNTLYVDSILINGEQEF
;
A
#
# COMPACT_ATOMS: atom_id res chain seq x y z
N MET A 1 18.36 9.14 -28.44
CA MET A 1 19.71 8.90 -27.88
C MET A 1 20.18 10.21 -27.27
N MET A 2 20.53 10.22 -25.99
CA MET A 2 20.97 11.41 -25.24
C MET A 2 22.45 11.24 -24.89
N ASN A 3 23.26 12.27 -25.14
CA ASN A 3 24.68 12.24 -24.81
C ASN A 3 24.90 12.80 -23.41
N LEU A 4 25.48 11.99 -22.53
CA LEU A 4 25.82 12.35 -21.16
C LEU A 4 27.33 12.23 -20.98
N LEU A 5 27.92 13.21 -20.32
CA LEU A 5 29.33 13.18 -19.93
C LEU A 5 29.47 12.32 -18.67
N THR A 6 30.55 11.52 -18.62
CA THR A 6 30.87 10.75 -17.42
C THR A 6 31.36 11.66 -16.29
N ARG A 7 31.26 11.15 -15.05
CA ARG A 7 31.60 11.82 -13.79
C ARG A 7 30.77 13.07 -13.52
N GLN A 8 29.56 13.12 -14.07
CA GLN A 8 28.60 14.21 -13.90
C GLN A 8 27.29 13.73 -13.27
N SER A 9 26.55 14.71 -12.80
CA SER A 9 25.23 14.58 -12.19
C SER A 9 24.18 15.18 -13.09
N TYR A 10 23.04 14.50 -13.26
CA TYR A 10 21.95 14.95 -14.13
C TYR A 10 20.61 14.88 -13.41
N LEU A 11 19.80 15.94 -13.52
CA LEU A 11 18.41 15.92 -13.08
C LEU A 11 17.53 15.47 -14.24
N PHE A 12 16.88 14.32 -14.07
CA PHE A 12 15.90 13.82 -15.03
C PHE A 12 14.50 14.16 -14.52
N GLN A 13 13.65 14.60 -15.45
CA GLN A 13 12.27 14.98 -15.18
C GLN A 13 11.38 14.44 -16.28
N PHE A 14 10.20 13.97 -15.88
CA PHE A 14 9.15 13.54 -16.80
C PHE A 14 8.11 14.64 -16.88
N GLU A 15 7.88 15.16 -18.08
CA GLU A 15 6.84 16.16 -18.30
C GLU A 15 5.45 15.53 -18.08
N ASN A 16 4.57 16.24 -17.36
CA ASN A 16 3.19 15.83 -17.09
C ASN A 16 3.02 14.54 -16.24
N ALA A 17 4.00 14.18 -15.41
CA ALA A 17 3.84 13.09 -14.44
C ALA A 17 3.06 13.57 -13.18
N ASN A 18 1.85 13.04 -12.97
CA ASN A 18 0.92 13.49 -11.92
C ASN A 18 1.24 13.00 -10.49
N SER A 19 2.36 12.30 -10.26
CA SER A 19 2.85 12.00 -8.92
C SER A 19 4.33 11.60 -8.96
N SER A 20 5.18 12.18 -8.12
CA SER A 20 6.63 12.10 -8.28
C SER A 20 7.30 11.00 -7.46
N VAL A 21 6.57 10.01 -6.91
CA VAL A 21 7.22 8.95 -6.07
C VAL A 21 7.21 7.56 -6.69
N ASN A 22 6.19 7.22 -7.48
CA ASN A 22 6.18 5.97 -8.23
C ASN A 22 6.86 6.20 -9.58
N LEU A 23 8.15 5.89 -9.63
CA LEU A 23 8.99 6.12 -10.78
C LEU A 23 9.60 4.80 -11.23
N SER A 24 9.34 4.41 -12.48
CA SER A 24 10.00 3.24 -13.06
C SER A 24 10.37 3.47 -14.52
N TYR A 25 11.55 3.01 -14.88
CA TYR A 25 11.99 2.95 -16.27
C TYR A 25 13.13 1.95 -16.45
N TYR A 26 13.32 1.56 -17.70
CA TYR A 26 14.43 0.73 -18.15
C TYR A 26 15.29 1.54 -19.10
N GLY A 27 16.60 1.43 -18.95
CA GLY A 27 17.55 2.18 -19.75
C GLY A 27 18.91 1.50 -19.78
N VAL A 28 19.73 1.94 -20.72
CA VAL A 28 21.13 1.50 -20.84
C VAL A 28 21.97 2.74 -21.06
N VAL A 29 23.05 2.85 -20.30
CA VAL A 29 24.08 3.86 -20.50
C VAL A 29 25.25 3.16 -21.19
N CYS A 30 25.49 3.52 -22.44
CA CYS A 30 26.44 2.83 -23.29
C CYS A 30 27.89 3.33 -23.08
N ASP A 31 28.85 2.45 -23.34
CA ASP A 31 30.28 2.75 -23.45
C ASP A 31 30.89 3.51 -22.24
N ILE A 32 30.51 3.13 -21.01
CA ILE A 32 31.10 3.72 -19.80
C ILE A 32 32.48 3.12 -19.57
N ALA A 33 33.53 3.95 -19.52
CA ALA A 33 34.90 3.54 -19.23
C ALA A 33 35.08 2.98 -17.80
N PRO A 34 36.07 2.10 -17.53
CA PRO A 34 36.32 1.58 -16.19
C PRO A 34 36.57 2.69 -15.15
N GLY A 35 35.83 2.65 -14.04
CA GLY A 35 35.87 3.64 -12.96
C GLY A 35 35.00 4.88 -13.19
N ASP A 36 34.44 5.06 -14.39
CA ASP A 36 33.52 6.15 -14.69
C ASP A 36 32.09 5.83 -14.26
N TYR A 37 31.32 6.89 -14.05
CA TYR A 37 29.95 6.83 -13.55
C TYR A 37 29.15 8.03 -14.01
N ILE A 38 27.82 7.95 -13.88
CA ILE A 38 26.93 9.10 -13.84
C ILE A 38 26.02 8.98 -12.61
N ILE A 39 25.60 10.12 -12.06
CA ILE A 39 24.58 10.15 -11.02
C ILE A 39 23.32 10.76 -11.62
N ILE A 40 22.21 10.05 -11.47
CA ILE A 40 20.91 10.50 -11.97
C ILE A 40 20.06 10.90 -10.77
N HIS A 41 19.52 12.10 -10.83
CA HIS A 41 18.66 12.71 -9.84
C HIS A 41 17.23 12.78 -10.35
N HIS A 42 16.27 12.65 -9.43
CA HIS A 42 14.85 12.89 -9.66
C HIS A 42 14.30 13.72 -8.50
N ASN A 43 13.44 14.68 -8.81
CA ASN A 43 12.62 15.34 -7.81
C ASN A 43 11.49 14.39 -7.42
N VAL A 44 11.33 14.11 -6.12
CA VAL A 44 10.27 13.21 -5.64
C VAL A 44 9.52 13.87 -4.49
N ASP A 45 8.21 13.65 -4.36
CA ASP A 45 7.42 14.38 -3.36
C ASP A 45 7.68 13.86 -1.93
N TYR A 46 8.09 12.59 -1.80
CA TYR A 46 8.24 11.90 -0.53
C TYR A 46 9.40 10.90 -0.56
N MET A 47 9.90 10.53 0.63
CA MET A 47 10.86 9.45 0.79
C MET A 47 10.29 8.13 0.27
N PRO A 48 10.99 7.42 -0.65
CA PRO A 48 10.59 6.10 -1.13
C PRO A 48 10.60 5.03 -0.02
N ASP A 49 9.71 4.05 -0.12
CA ASP A 49 9.69 2.92 0.81
C ASP A 49 10.49 1.72 0.27
N ARG A 50 10.51 1.53 -1.06
CA ARG A 50 11.30 0.49 -1.74
C ARG A 50 11.94 1.05 -2.99
N VAL A 51 13.21 0.70 -3.20
CA VAL A 51 14.00 1.14 -4.35
C VAL A 51 14.75 -0.06 -4.94
N TYR A 52 14.75 -0.12 -6.26
CA TYR A 52 15.39 -1.16 -7.06
C TYR A 52 16.17 -0.47 -8.20
N THR A 53 17.49 -0.64 -8.25
CA THR A 53 18.39 0.10 -9.17
C THR A 53 19.14 -0.79 -10.17
N LEU A 54 19.15 -2.12 -9.96
CA LEU A 54 19.84 -3.10 -10.80
C LEU A 54 18.99 -4.32 -11.12
N SER A 55 18.15 -4.71 -10.17
CA SER A 55 17.31 -5.90 -10.20
C SER A 55 15.94 -5.55 -9.63
N VAL A 56 14.87 -6.11 -10.20
CA VAL A 56 13.51 -5.95 -9.68
C VAL A 56 13.19 -6.87 -8.49
N PHE A 57 14.11 -7.78 -8.14
CA PHE A 57 13.85 -8.82 -7.14
C PHE A 57 14.36 -8.48 -5.74
N THR A 58 15.33 -7.57 -5.63
CA THR A 58 16.01 -7.27 -4.36
C THR A 58 15.95 -5.77 -4.10
N VAL A 59 15.37 -5.40 -2.95
CA VAL A 59 15.35 -4.02 -2.49
C VAL A 59 16.79 -3.58 -2.21
N THR A 60 17.21 -2.49 -2.83
CA THR A 60 18.53 -1.88 -2.59
C THR A 60 18.45 -1.03 -1.32
N ALA A 61 19.40 -1.19 -0.40
CA ALA A 61 19.47 -0.36 0.80
C ALA A 61 19.92 1.07 0.45
N MET A 62 19.39 2.06 1.16
CA MET A 62 19.79 3.46 1.02
C MET A 62 21.22 3.67 1.51
N SER A 63 22.02 4.42 0.75
CA SER A 63 23.33 4.91 1.20
C SER A 63 23.16 5.96 2.31
N THR A 64 23.99 5.87 3.35
CA THR A 64 23.95 6.78 4.50
C THR A 64 24.51 8.17 4.19
N THR A 65 25.35 8.28 3.17
CA THR A 65 25.93 9.54 2.69
C THR A 65 25.51 9.80 1.24
N PRO A 66 25.56 11.07 0.79
CA PRO A 66 25.39 11.39 -0.62
C PRO A 66 26.32 10.57 -1.52
N LEU A 67 25.82 10.23 -2.70
CA LEU A 67 26.55 9.41 -3.67
C LEU A 67 27.77 10.14 -4.21
N SER A 68 28.84 9.39 -4.45
CA SER A 68 30.09 9.94 -4.97
C SER A 68 30.84 8.92 -5.83
N ALA A 69 32.03 9.29 -6.30
CA ALA A 69 32.90 8.39 -7.04
C ALA A 69 33.24 7.09 -6.30
N SER A 70 33.15 7.05 -4.96
CA SER A 70 33.41 5.83 -4.18
C SER A 70 32.20 4.90 -4.06
N SER A 71 31.00 5.37 -4.40
CA SER A 71 29.78 4.56 -4.36
C SER A 71 29.84 3.39 -5.36
N ASN A 72 29.14 2.31 -5.03
CA ASN A 72 28.99 1.14 -5.89
C ASN A 72 27.93 1.39 -6.95
N ASN A 73 28.04 0.69 -8.08
CA ASN A 73 26.99 0.71 -9.10
C ASN A 73 25.64 0.33 -8.48
N GLY A 74 24.60 1.12 -8.75
CA GLY A 74 23.25 0.91 -8.22
C GLY A 74 23.02 1.45 -6.80
N ASP A 75 24.03 1.98 -6.11
CA ASP A 75 23.78 2.68 -4.84
C ASP A 75 22.82 3.86 -5.05
N TRP A 76 21.97 4.13 -4.07
CA TRP A 76 21.01 5.23 -4.11
C TRP A 76 20.96 5.99 -2.80
N HIS A 77 20.59 7.27 -2.89
CA HIS A 77 20.46 8.16 -1.74
C HIS A 77 19.23 9.06 -1.91
N TYR A 78 18.65 9.48 -0.80
CA TYR A 78 17.54 10.42 -0.75
C TYR A 78 17.85 11.51 0.27
N ASP A 79 17.76 12.77 -0.16
CA ASP A 79 17.90 13.93 0.71
C ASP A 79 16.53 14.42 1.16
N ASN A 80 16.28 14.34 2.47
CA ASN A 80 15.01 14.71 3.06
C ASN A 80 14.76 16.23 3.11
N THR A 81 15.80 17.05 2.92
CA THR A 81 15.70 18.52 2.91
C THR A 81 15.33 19.02 1.51
N THR A 82 15.98 18.46 0.49
CA THR A 82 15.80 18.90 -0.91
C THR A 82 14.78 18.07 -1.68
N HIS A 83 14.32 16.95 -1.11
CA HIS A 83 13.42 16.01 -1.76
C HIS A 83 13.98 15.44 -3.07
N ILE A 84 15.31 15.27 -3.12
CA ILE A 84 16.02 14.72 -4.27
C ILE A 84 16.34 13.25 -4.03
N PHE A 85 15.80 12.39 -4.89
CA PHE A 85 16.23 11.01 -5.04
C PHE A 85 17.40 10.93 -6.02
N SER A 86 18.43 10.14 -5.70
CA SER A 86 19.62 9.96 -6.53
C SER A 86 20.02 8.50 -6.62
N TYR A 87 20.48 8.03 -7.77
CA TYR A 87 21.16 6.74 -7.89
C TYR A 87 22.32 6.80 -8.88
N ILE A 88 23.31 5.94 -8.70
CA ILE A 88 24.54 5.94 -9.49
C ILE A 88 24.56 4.77 -10.48
N VAL A 89 24.94 5.07 -11.73
CA VAL A 89 25.24 4.09 -12.76
C VAL A 89 26.74 4.14 -13.01
N LYS A 90 27.44 3.03 -12.75
CA LYS A 90 28.91 3.00 -12.71
C LYS A 90 29.46 1.74 -13.34
N ASN A 91 30.54 1.88 -14.10
CA ASN A 91 31.41 0.77 -14.46
C ASN A 91 32.51 0.65 -13.38
N PRO A 92 32.53 -0.42 -12.56
CA PRO A 92 33.56 -0.60 -11.54
C PRO A 92 34.98 -0.53 -12.11
N SER A 93 35.90 0.08 -11.37
CA SER A 93 37.32 0.18 -11.77
C SER A 93 38.03 -1.18 -11.83
N SER A 94 37.42 -2.24 -11.31
CA SER A 94 37.90 -3.63 -11.44
C SER A 94 37.72 -4.19 -12.85
N ASN A 95 36.88 -3.57 -13.69
CA ASN A 95 36.71 -3.96 -15.08
C ASN A 95 37.86 -3.41 -15.94
N THR A 96 38.11 -4.06 -17.08
CA THR A 96 39.25 -3.73 -17.96
C THR A 96 38.85 -3.04 -19.26
N ALA A 97 37.55 -2.98 -19.57
CA ALA A 97 37.01 -2.40 -20.78
C ALA A 97 35.79 -1.52 -20.50
N SER A 98 35.52 -0.60 -21.42
CA SER A 98 34.25 0.10 -21.44
C SER A 98 33.10 -0.88 -21.63
N MET A 99 31.96 -0.58 -21.00
CA MET A 99 30.79 -1.45 -21.09
C MET A 99 29.49 -0.66 -21.04
N ASP A 100 28.44 -1.31 -21.54
CA ASP A 100 27.07 -0.87 -21.39
C ASP A 100 26.56 -1.27 -20.00
N VAL A 101 26.04 -0.29 -19.25
CA VAL A 101 25.53 -0.51 -17.89
C VAL A 101 24.03 -0.26 -17.87
N SER A 102 23.27 -1.22 -17.34
CA SER A 102 21.83 -1.08 -17.18
C SER A 102 21.49 0.00 -16.16
N ALA A 103 20.55 0.87 -16.52
CA ALA A 103 19.98 1.92 -15.70
C ALA A 103 18.50 1.61 -15.45
N ASN A 104 18.23 0.50 -14.77
CA ASN A 104 16.89 0.03 -14.49
C ASN A 104 16.45 0.51 -13.12
N LEU A 105 15.39 1.32 -13.08
CA LEU A 105 14.93 1.94 -11.85
C LEU A 105 13.49 1.55 -11.56
N ASN A 106 13.21 1.20 -10.31
CA ASN A 106 11.87 1.13 -9.76
C ASN A 106 11.88 1.73 -8.35
N VAL A 107 11.21 2.86 -8.18
CA VAL A 107 11.04 3.59 -6.92
C VAL A 107 9.57 3.53 -6.56
N ILE A 108 9.27 3.03 -5.36
CA ILE A 108 7.91 2.74 -4.92
C ILE A 108 7.64 3.45 -3.60
N LYS A 109 6.55 4.22 -3.58
CA LYS A 109 5.88 4.60 -2.34
C LYS A 109 4.71 3.66 -2.09
N CYS A 110 4.76 2.98 -0.96
CA CYS A 110 3.73 2.04 -0.57
C CYS A 110 2.50 2.79 -0.05
N ARG A 111 1.32 2.29 -0.41
CA ARG A 111 0.04 2.81 0.11
C ARG A 111 -0.10 2.60 1.62
N TYR A 112 0.50 1.52 2.13
CA TYR A 112 0.40 1.09 3.52
C TYR A 112 1.77 1.10 4.23
N PRO A 113 1.81 1.33 5.55
CA PRO A 113 3.04 1.25 6.33
C PRO A 113 3.76 -0.09 6.14
N ASN A 114 5.09 -0.06 6.12
CA ASN A 114 5.96 -1.23 5.92
C ASN A 114 5.72 -2.00 4.61
N CYS A 115 5.01 -1.42 3.64
CA CYS A 115 4.59 -2.09 2.41
C CYS A 115 3.87 -3.42 2.69
N GLN A 116 3.14 -3.48 3.80
CA GLN A 116 2.27 -4.59 4.14
C GLN A 116 0.86 -4.05 4.11
N PRO A 117 -0.06 -4.64 3.32
CA PRO A 117 -1.46 -4.34 3.51
C PRO A 117 -1.82 -4.62 4.97
N PRO A 118 -2.74 -3.85 5.58
CA PRO A 118 -3.28 -4.21 6.88
C PRO A 118 -3.76 -5.67 6.81
N ILE A 119 -3.54 -6.44 7.88
CA ILE A 119 -4.01 -7.83 7.95
C ILE A 119 -5.50 -7.80 7.62
N GLN A 120 -5.86 -8.37 6.47
CA GLN A 120 -7.26 -8.49 6.09
C GLN A 120 -7.93 -9.39 7.12
N PRO A 121 -9.01 -8.92 7.77
CA PRO A 121 -9.87 -9.80 8.54
C PRO A 121 -10.66 -10.70 7.56
N GLY A 122 -9.97 -11.67 6.94
CA GLY A 122 -10.50 -12.45 5.83
C GLY A 122 -9.84 -13.81 5.59
N LEU A 123 -8.77 -14.18 6.32
CA LEU A 123 -8.22 -15.55 6.28
C LEU A 123 -9.07 -16.56 7.06
N ALA A 124 -10.15 -16.11 7.71
CA ALA A 124 -11.16 -17.02 8.22
C ALA A 124 -11.97 -17.52 7.02
N LEU A 125 -11.96 -18.84 6.80
CA LEU A 125 -12.89 -19.50 5.88
C LEU A 125 -14.29 -18.90 6.05
N PRO A 126 -15.09 -18.71 4.98
CA PRO A 126 -16.47 -18.28 5.12
C PRO A 126 -17.13 -19.17 6.17
N VAL A 127 -17.53 -18.54 7.28
CA VAL A 127 -18.03 -19.26 8.44
C VAL A 127 -19.37 -19.87 8.02
N THR A 128 -19.37 -21.16 7.73
CA THR A 128 -20.52 -21.89 7.17
C THR A 128 -21.58 -22.24 8.21
N ALA A 129 -21.29 -21.99 9.49
CA ALA A 129 -22.18 -22.27 10.60
C ALA A 129 -22.11 -21.17 11.66
N ARG A 130 -23.27 -20.79 12.21
CA ARG A 130 -23.38 -19.85 13.33
C ARG A 130 -22.45 -20.28 14.48
N PRO A 131 -21.54 -19.43 14.96
CA PRO A 131 -20.65 -19.78 16.05
C PRO A 131 -21.42 -19.78 17.39
N ALA A 132 -20.93 -20.56 18.37
CA ALA A 132 -21.60 -20.68 19.68
C ALA A 132 -21.68 -19.37 20.47
N ASN A 133 -20.78 -18.43 20.20
CA ASN A 133 -20.74 -17.10 20.78
C ASN A 133 -21.42 -16.03 19.90
N ALA A 134 -22.30 -16.43 18.99
CA ALA A 134 -23.10 -15.48 18.22
C ALA A 134 -23.91 -14.55 19.14
N LEU A 135 -24.03 -13.31 18.71
CA LEU A 135 -24.77 -12.26 19.37
C LEU A 135 -26.19 -12.21 18.80
N TYR A 136 -27.13 -11.69 19.58
CA TYR A 136 -28.56 -11.73 19.28
C TYR A 136 -29.13 -10.33 19.41
N TRP A 137 -29.89 -9.90 18.41
CA TRP A 137 -30.50 -8.58 18.34
C TRP A 137 -31.41 -8.31 19.53
N SER A 138 -32.14 -9.33 19.99
CA SER A 138 -33.06 -9.26 21.13
C SER A 138 -32.37 -8.95 22.46
N ASN A 139 -31.08 -9.28 22.63
CA ASN A 139 -30.39 -9.22 23.91
C ASN A 139 -29.58 -7.93 24.06
N ASP A 140 -30.01 -7.05 24.97
CA ASP A 140 -29.36 -5.76 25.22
C ASP A 140 -27.88 -5.89 25.63
N SER A 141 -27.51 -6.95 26.36
CA SER A 141 -26.11 -7.17 26.77
C SER A 141 -25.18 -7.52 25.60
N HIS A 142 -25.74 -8.04 24.50
CA HIS A 142 -24.99 -8.38 23.30
C HIS A 142 -24.61 -7.14 22.48
N TRP A 143 -25.17 -5.97 22.78
CA TRP A 143 -24.83 -4.72 22.09
C TRP A 143 -23.57 -4.05 22.59
N SER A 144 -22.84 -4.65 23.54
CA SER A 144 -21.58 -4.13 24.08
C SER A 144 -20.51 -3.79 23.02
N PHE A 145 -20.58 -4.39 21.82
CA PHE A 145 -19.68 -4.05 20.70
C PHE A 145 -20.05 -2.75 19.98
N ALA A 146 -21.26 -2.22 20.17
CA ALA A 146 -21.74 -1.03 19.48
C ALA A 146 -20.95 0.21 19.91
N SER A 147 -20.50 0.98 18.93
CA SER A 147 -19.72 2.22 19.13
C SER A 147 -20.47 3.29 19.94
N ALA A 148 -21.80 3.20 20.04
CA ALA A 148 -22.66 4.09 20.82
C ALA A 148 -22.82 3.65 22.29
N GLY A 149 -21.71 3.26 22.94
CA GLY A 149 -21.70 2.95 24.38
C GLY A 149 -22.36 1.63 24.77
N GLY A 150 -22.42 0.67 23.85
CA GLY A 150 -22.92 -0.67 24.16
C GLY A 150 -24.44 -0.82 24.17
N VAL A 151 -25.16 0.12 23.57
CA VAL A 151 -26.64 0.19 23.63
C VAL A 151 -27.26 -0.33 22.33
N LYS A 152 -28.38 -1.05 22.48
CA LYS A 152 -29.20 -1.50 21.37
C LYS A 152 -29.71 -0.34 20.50
N PRO A 153 -29.52 -0.38 19.17
CA PRO A 153 -30.00 0.64 18.24
C PRO A 153 -31.53 0.78 18.26
N GLY A 154 -31.99 2.03 18.23
CA GLY A 154 -33.39 2.40 18.04
C GLY A 154 -33.64 2.93 16.63
N ASP A 155 -34.82 3.52 16.42
CA ASP A 155 -35.18 4.11 15.13
C ASP A 155 -34.23 5.24 14.70
N ASN A 156 -33.94 5.28 13.41
CA ASN A 156 -33.12 6.26 12.71
C ASN A 156 -31.69 6.37 13.26
N THR A 157 -31.09 5.24 13.64
CA THR A 157 -29.70 5.17 14.12
C THR A 157 -28.77 4.52 13.11
N ASP A 158 -27.49 4.87 13.21
CA ASP A 158 -26.43 4.22 12.43
C ASP A 158 -25.96 2.95 13.15
N ILE A 159 -25.81 1.88 12.36
CA ILE A 159 -25.41 0.56 12.84
C ILE A 159 -24.18 0.12 12.10
N TYR A 160 -23.16 -0.24 12.87
CA TYR A 160 -21.91 -0.81 12.37
C TYR A 160 -21.69 -2.19 12.98
N ILE A 161 -21.64 -3.20 12.11
CA ILE A 161 -21.31 -4.58 12.48
C ILE A 161 -19.85 -4.81 12.09
N PRO A 162 -18.90 -4.76 13.03
CA PRO A 162 -17.49 -4.90 12.73
C PRO A 162 -17.11 -6.35 12.40
N TYR A 163 -15.93 -6.52 11.81
CA TYR A 163 -15.30 -7.82 11.63
C TYR A 163 -15.25 -8.63 12.93
N GLY A 164 -15.50 -9.93 12.83
CA GLY A 164 -15.50 -10.85 13.97
C GLY A 164 -16.80 -10.86 14.79
N VAL A 165 -17.75 -9.95 14.51
CA VAL A 165 -19.09 -9.99 15.10
C VAL A 165 -20.04 -10.77 14.21
N TRP A 166 -20.75 -11.72 14.82
CA TRP A 166 -21.85 -12.45 14.21
C TRP A 166 -23.14 -12.08 14.94
N LEU A 167 -23.98 -11.27 14.31
CA LEU A 167 -25.24 -10.77 14.88
C LEU A 167 -26.43 -11.47 14.24
N VAL A 168 -27.25 -12.13 15.05
CA VAL A 168 -28.47 -12.80 14.65
C VAL A 168 -29.67 -11.88 14.87
N VAL A 169 -30.45 -11.65 13.82
CA VAL A 169 -31.74 -10.96 13.84
C VAL A 169 -32.83 -11.96 14.21
N ASP A 170 -33.08 -12.03 15.51
CA ASP A 170 -34.11 -12.85 16.17
C ASP A 170 -35.29 -12.01 16.70
N TYR A 171 -35.33 -10.73 16.32
CA TYR A 171 -36.34 -9.78 16.78
C TYR A 171 -36.66 -8.75 15.69
N SER A 172 -37.80 -8.07 15.79
CA SER A 172 -38.17 -7.04 14.82
C SER A 172 -37.16 -5.90 14.81
N LEU A 173 -36.71 -5.55 13.61
CA LEU A 173 -35.75 -4.47 13.39
C LEU A 173 -36.44 -3.09 13.43
N PRO A 174 -35.78 -2.07 13.99
CA PRO A 174 -36.21 -0.67 13.88
C PRO A 174 -35.97 -0.14 12.47
N CYS A 175 -36.41 1.10 12.20
CA CYS A 175 -35.96 1.84 11.02
C CYS A 175 -34.49 2.24 11.20
N ILE A 176 -33.61 1.87 10.27
CA ILE A 176 -32.16 2.11 10.36
C ILE A 176 -31.76 3.23 9.41
N LEU A 177 -30.93 4.16 9.86
CA LEU A 177 -30.45 5.26 9.00
C LEU A 177 -29.34 4.77 8.08
N SER A 178 -28.25 4.25 8.66
CA SER A 178 -27.16 3.63 7.91
C SER A 178 -26.80 2.28 8.50
N LEU A 179 -26.72 1.25 7.66
CA LEU A 179 -26.27 -0.08 8.02
C LEU A 179 -24.96 -0.40 7.30
N ARG A 180 -23.86 -0.46 8.06
CA ARG A 180 -22.57 -0.93 7.57
C ARG A 180 -22.26 -2.31 8.12
N ILE A 181 -21.97 -3.24 7.22
CA ILE A 181 -21.69 -4.64 7.54
C ILE A 181 -20.29 -4.99 7.05
N ASP A 182 -19.39 -5.20 8.02
CA ASP A 182 -18.05 -5.76 7.82
C ASP A 182 -17.94 -7.16 8.46
N GLY A 183 -18.79 -7.49 9.44
CA GLY A 183 -18.95 -8.83 10.03
C GLY A 183 -20.08 -9.65 9.38
N VAL A 184 -20.87 -10.37 10.19
CA VAL A 184 -22.01 -11.17 9.71
C VAL A 184 -23.32 -10.69 10.34
N LEU A 185 -24.32 -10.43 9.50
CA LEU A 185 -25.71 -10.24 9.88
C LEU A 185 -26.53 -11.43 9.38
N GLU A 186 -26.97 -12.28 10.30
CA GLU A 186 -27.80 -13.45 10.02
C GLU A 186 -29.25 -13.19 10.38
N PHE A 187 -30.21 -13.62 9.57
CA PHE A 187 -31.63 -13.59 9.93
C PHE A 187 -32.08 -14.95 10.46
N GLU A 188 -32.71 -14.97 11.64
CA GLU A 188 -33.17 -16.20 12.26
C GLU A 188 -34.18 -16.94 11.37
N GLN A 189 -34.02 -18.26 11.24
CA GLN A 189 -34.88 -19.04 10.37
C GLN A 189 -36.31 -19.12 10.93
N GLY A 190 -37.31 -19.09 10.04
CA GLY A 190 -38.72 -19.17 10.43
C GLY A 190 -39.33 -17.84 10.90
N MET A 191 -38.59 -16.74 10.79
CA MET A 191 -39.09 -15.39 11.05
C MET A 191 -39.22 -14.57 9.77
N ASN A 192 -40.34 -13.86 9.65
CA ASN A 192 -40.49 -12.81 8.64
C ASN A 192 -39.79 -11.55 9.14
N ASN A 193 -38.75 -11.13 8.44
CA ASN A 193 -38.00 -9.93 8.76
C ASN A 193 -38.23 -8.87 7.68
N THR A 194 -38.38 -7.62 8.09
CA THR A 194 -38.39 -6.47 7.19
C THR A 194 -37.29 -5.52 7.64
N LEU A 195 -36.36 -5.23 6.74
CA LEU A 195 -35.27 -4.30 6.97
C LEU A 195 -35.63 -2.96 6.32
N TYR A 196 -35.95 -1.97 7.12
CA TYR A 196 -36.12 -0.58 6.66
C TYR A 196 -34.80 0.15 6.87
N VAL A 197 -34.12 0.51 5.77
CA VAL A 197 -32.81 1.16 5.83
C VAL A 197 -32.65 2.21 4.73
N ASP A 198 -32.14 3.39 5.07
CA ASP A 198 -31.88 4.46 4.08
C ASP A 198 -30.60 4.20 3.28
N SER A 199 -29.55 3.69 3.93
CA SER A 199 -28.29 3.32 3.27
C SER A 199 -27.71 2.02 3.81
N ILE A 200 -27.35 1.10 2.91
CA ILE A 200 -26.66 -0.14 3.27
C ILE A 200 -25.30 -0.22 2.57
N LEU A 201 -24.25 -0.47 3.33
CA LEU A 201 -22.92 -0.78 2.84
C LEU A 201 -22.54 -2.18 3.29
N ILE A 202 -22.44 -3.11 2.33
CA ILE A 202 -21.99 -4.48 2.57
C ILE A 202 -20.59 -4.60 1.98
N ASN A 203 -19.60 -4.80 2.85
CA ASN A 203 -18.25 -5.09 2.41
C ASN A 203 -18.12 -6.60 2.23
N GLY A 204 -18.46 -7.09 1.03
CA GLY A 204 -18.12 -8.44 0.59
C GLY A 204 -16.78 -8.42 -0.14
N GLU A 205 -15.79 -9.18 0.32
CA GLU A 205 -14.55 -9.32 -0.45
C GLU A 205 -14.83 -10.24 -1.67
N GLN A 206 -14.86 -9.64 -2.87
CA GLN A 206 -14.80 -10.36 -4.14
C GLN A 206 -13.33 -10.55 -4.49
N GLU A 207 -12.87 -11.79 -4.42
CA GLU A 207 -11.53 -12.24 -4.76
C GLU A 207 -11.16 -11.82 -6.20
N PHE A 208 -10.06 -11.08 -6.37
CA PHE A 208 -9.31 -10.96 -7.62
C PHE A 208 -7.83 -11.24 -7.34
#